data_AF-A0A183ES10-F1
#
_entry.id   AF-A0A183ES10-F1
#
_cell.length_a   1.000
_cell.length_b   1.000
_cell.length_c   1.000
_cell.angle_alpha   90.00
_cell.angle_beta   90.00
_cell.angle_gamma   90.00
#
_symmetry.space_group_name_H-M   'P 1'
#
loop_
_entity.id
_entity.type
_entity.pdbx_description
1 polymer ?
#
loop_
_entity_poly.entity_id
_entity_poly.type
_entity_poly.pdbx_seq_one_letter_code
_entity_poly.pdbx_strand_id
1 'polypeptide(L)'
;MDKIAVLMGKEVLSIVKGRVSTELDARLAFDKEAQITKALDIIKLYKEEGIDKNRVLIKIPACWEGIQAASVLESMYGIHCNMTLLFNFYQAAACADAGVTLISPFVGRIRDWYLKNTDSKDFTRDNDPGVQVAIF
;
A
#
# COMPACT_ATOMS: atom_id res chain seq x y z
N MET A 1 -1.27 8.39 17.60
CA MET A 1 -1.91 8.65 16.29
C MET A 1 -2.57 7.41 15.74
N ASP A 2 -1.98 6.21 15.89
CA ASP A 2 -2.49 4.93 15.35
C ASP A 2 -3.96 4.65 15.70
N LYS A 3 -4.38 4.88 16.94
CA LYS A 3 -5.79 4.69 17.35
C LYS A 3 -6.76 5.57 16.56
N ILE A 4 -6.37 6.80 16.20
CA ILE A 4 -7.21 7.69 15.39
C ILE A 4 -7.41 7.09 13.98
N ALA A 5 -6.33 6.60 13.35
CA ALA A 5 -6.41 5.97 12.04
C ALA A 5 -7.32 4.73 12.05
N VAL A 6 -7.23 3.92 13.11
CA VAL A 6 -8.09 2.73 13.31
C VAL A 6 -9.55 3.12 13.50
N LEU A 7 -9.84 4.13 14.33
CA LEU A 7 -11.21 4.61 14.54
C LEU A 7 -11.81 5.18 13.25
N MET A 8 -11.04 5.93 12.47
CA MET A 8 -11.48 6.38 11.14
C MET A 8 -11.74 5.19 10.20
N GLY A 9 -10.86 4.19 10.20
CA GLY A 9 -11.05 2.98 9.41
C GLY A 9 -12.31 2.20 9.80
N LYS A 10 -12.63 2.14 11.10
CA LYS A 10 -13.88 1.57 11.61
C LYS A 10 -15.11 2.28 11.05
N GLU A 11 -15.12 3.61 11.07
CA GLU A 11 -16.23 4.39 10.49
C GLU A 11 -16.40 4.10 9.00
N VAL A 12 -15.32 4.03 8.24
CA VAL A 12 -15.38 3.63 6.81
C VAL A 12 -15.95 2.21 6.65
N LEU A 13 -15.50 1.27 7.48
CA LEU A 13 -15.96 -0.13 7.44
C LEU A 13 -17.44 -0.31 7.81
N SER A 14 -18.04 0.65 8.53
CA SER A 14 -19.48 0.65 8.79
C SER A 14 -20.31 0.95 7.52
N ILE A 15 -19.70 1.62 6.54
CA ILE A 15 -20.34 2.03 5.29
C ILE A 15 -20.06 1.02 4.16
N VAL A 16 -18.83 0.51 4.08
CA VAL A 16 -18.41 -0.37 2.98
C VAL A 16 -18.50 -1.84 3.34
N LYS A 17 -18.81 -2.70 2.35
CA LYS A 17 -18.78 -4.17 2.51
C LYS A 17 -17.38 -4.77 2.34
N GLY A 18 -16.47 -4.01 1.74
CA GLY A 18 -15.12 -4.46 1.39
C GLY A 18 -14.12 -4.26 2.53
N ARG A 19 -12.90 -3.87 2.17
CA ARG A 19 -11.78 -3.67 3.09
C ARG A 19 -11.45 -2.20 3.24
N VAL A 20 -10.76 -1.84 4.33
CA VAL A 20 -10.11 -0.54 4.50
C VAL A 20 -8.60 -0.70 4.44
N SER A 21 -7.90 0.22 3.79
CA SER A 21 -6.44 0.29 3.87
C SER A 21 -6.01 1.27 4.96
N THR A 22 -5.12 0.83 5.85
CA THR A 22 -4.51 1.70 6.87
C THR A 22 -3.01 1.73 6.67
N GLU A 23 -2.50 2.93 6.42
CA GLU A 23 -1.09 3.12 6.10
C GLU A 23 -0.23 3.14 7.35
N LEU A 24 0.91 2.47 7.27
CA LEU A 24 1.95 2.56 8.31
C LEU A 24 2.57 3.96 8.31
N ASP A 25 3.21 4.31 9.42
CA ASP A 25 4.00 5.54 9.50
C ASP A 25 5.14 5.51 8.48
N ALA A 26 5.11 6.44 7.52
CA ALA A 26 6.11 6.52 6.45
C ALA A 26 7.54 6.72 6.95
N ARG A 27 7.74 7.20 8.20
CA ARG A 27 9.07 7.30 8.82
C ARG A 27 9.73 5.94 9.03
N LEU A 28 8.95 4.85 9.01
CA LEU A 28 9.42 3.48 9.15
C LEU A 28 9.73 2.80 7.80
N ALA A 29 9.59 3.50 6.67
CA ALA A 29 9.64 2.87 5.34
C ALA A 29 10.87 1.98 5.14
N PHE A 30 12.04 2.39 5.64
CA PHE A 30 13.30 1.65 5.48
C PHE A 30 13.68 0.79 6.69
N ASP A 31 12.73 0.50 7.59
CA ASP A 31 12.91 -0.41 8.72
C ASP A 31 11.88 -1.54 8.65
N LYS A 32 12.35 -2.70 8.19
CA LYS A 32 11.51 -3.89 7.99
C LYS A 32 10.87 -4.37 9.31
N GLU A 33 11.65 -4.45 10.39
CA GLU A 33 11.18 -4.98 11.67
C GLU A 33 10.20 -4.02 12.36
N ALA A 34 10.47 -2.71 12.27
CA ALA A 34 9.55 -1.71 12.79
C ALA A 34 8.22 -1.70 12.01
N GLN A 35 8.24 -1.92 10.70
CA GLN A 35 7.02 -2.06 9.89
C GLN A 35 6.19 -3.28 10.29
N ILE A 36 6.83 -4.45 10.45
CA ILE A 36 6.13 -5.67 10.90
C ILE A 36 5.50 -5.43 12.29
N THR A 37 6.29 -4.89 13.23
CA THR A 37 5.81 -4.59 14.59
C THR A 37 4.62 -3.62 14.56
N LYS A 38 4.72 -2.54 13.78
CA LYS A 38 3.64 -1.53 13.67
C LYS A 38 2.38 -2.10 13.00
N ALA A 39 2.54 -2.96 12.00
CA ALA A 39 1.40 -3.63 11.36
C ALA A 39 0.65 -4.53 12.35
N LEU A 40 1.37 -5.30 13.17
CA LEU A 40 0.79 -6.14 14.21
C LEU A 40 0.05 -5.31 15.27
N ASP A 41 0.63 -4.19 15.70
CA ASP A 41 -0.02 -3.25 16.61
C ASP A 41 -1.35 -2.72 16.03
N ILE A 42 -1.36 -2.31 14.76
CA ILE A 42 -2.56 -1.79 14.10
C ILE A 42 -3.64 -2.88 14.00
N ILE A 43 -3.28 -4.11 13.63
CA ILE A 43 -4.23 -5.23 13.58
C ILE A 43 -4.80 -5.55 14.96
N LYS A 44 -3.97 -5.46 16.02
CA LYS A 44 -4.46 -5.60 17.40
C LYS A 44 -5.47 -4.51 17.74
N LEU A 45 -5.20 -3.25 17.40
CA LEU A 45 -6.13 -2.14 17.63
C LEU A 45 -7.45 -2.33 16.87
N TYR A 46 -7.41 -2.84 15.64
CA TYR A 46 -8.63 -3.20 14.90
C TYR A 46 -9.42 -4.31 15.59
N LYS A 47 -8.73 -5.34 16.09
CA LYS A 47 -9.37 -6.42 16.84
C LYS A 47 -10.05 -5.91 18.12
N GLU A 48 -9.45 -4.97 18.83
CA GLU A 48 -10.06 -4.31 20.00
C GLU A 48 -11.35 -3.55 19.65
N GLU A 49 -11.46 -3.04 18.41
CA GLU A 49 -12.67 -2.42 17.88
C GLU A 49 -13.68 -3.43 17.30
N GLY A 50 -13.44 -4.73 17.45
CA GLY A 50 -14.30 -5.80 16.93
C GLY A 50 -14.19 -6.02 15.42
N ILE A 51 -13.11 -5.54 14.79
CA ILE A 51 -12.89 -5.67 13.34
C ILE A 51 -11.94 -6.84 13.08
N ASP A 52 -12.39 -7.77 12.24
CA ASP A 52 -11.57 -8.88 11.76
C ASP A 52 -10.48 -8.39 10.80
N LYS A 53 -9.27 -8.93 10.93
CA LYS A 53 -8.12 -8.53 10.09
C LYS A 53 -8.36 -8.71 8.59
N ASN A 54 -9.24 -9.61 8.16
CA ASN A 54 -9.58 -9.81 6.74
C ASN A 54 -10.33 -8.63 6.11
N ARG A 55 -10.85 -7.72 6.95
CA ARG A 55 -11.46 -6.43 6.55
C ARG A 55 -10.43 -5.30 6.44
N VAL A 56 -9.16 -5.57 6.72
CA VAL A 56 -8.08 -4.58 6.77
C VAL A 56 -6.98 -4.95 5.78
N LEU A 57 -6.44 -3.95 5.10
CA LEU A 57 -5.20 -4.04 4.34
C LEU A 57 -4.17 -3.12 5.01
N ILE A 58 -3.04 -3.67 5.43
CA ILE A 58 -1.92 -2.84 5.91
C ILE A 58 -1.23 -2.23 4.70
N LYS A 59 -1.23 -0.90 4.61
CA LYS A 59 -0.70 -0.18 3.46
C LYS A 59 0.74 0.24 3.72
N ILE A 60 1.65 -0.16 2.83
CA ILE A 60 3.10 -0.10 3.02
C ILE A 60 3.77 0.51 1.78
N PRO A 61 4.68 1.49 1.91
CA PRO A 61 5.49 1.96 0.79
C PRO A 61 6.28 0.83 0.12
N ALA A 62 6.22 0.72 -1.21
CA ALA A 62 6.87 -0.32 -2.02
C ALA A 62 8.40 -0.09 -2.18
N CYS A 63 9.08 0.24 -1.08
CA CYS A 63 10.53 0.12 -0.95
C CYS A 63 10.92 -1.35 -0.68
N TRP A 64 12.21 -1.66 -0.74
CA TRP A 64 12.68 -3.03 -0.57
C TRP A 64 12.32 -3.60 0.82
N GLU A 65 12.59 -2.85 1.88
CA GLU A 65 12.28 -3.24 3.26
C GLU A 65 10.77 -3.41 3.47
N GLY A 66 9.96 -2.54 2.85
CA GLY A 66 8.50 -2.64 2.88
C GLY A 66 7.98 -3.90 2.18
N ILE A 67 8.54 -4.27 1.02
CA ILE A 67 8.18 -5.51 0.30
C ILE A 67 8.56 -6.74 1.13
N GLN A 68 9.75 -6.75 1.73
CA GLN A 68 10.18 -7.83 2.63
C GLN A 68 9.29 -7.94 3.87
N ALA A 69 8.88 -6.81 4.46
CA ALA A 69 7.95 -6.77 5.57
C ALA A 69 6.57 -7.32 5.16
N ALA A 70 6.07 -6.93 4.00
CA ALA A 70 4.79 -7.43 3.46
C ALA A 70 4.82 -8.95 3.23
N SER A 71 5.91 -9.50 2.70
CA SER A 71 6.06 -10.95 2.51
C SER A 71 5.93 -11.71 3.84
N VAL A 72 6.56 -11.22 4.90
CA VAL A 72 6.46 -11.80 6.25
C VAL A 72 5.04 -11.67 6.80
N LEU A 73 4.42 -10.49 6.68
CA LEU A 73 3.05 -10.24 7.15
C LEU A 73 2.03 -11.15 6.47
N GLU A 74 2.12 -11.33 5.17
CA GLU A 74 1.24 -12.20 4.39
C GLU A 74 1.48 -13.68 4.74
N SER A 75 2.72 -14.15 4.67
CA SER A 75 3.04 -15.58 4.78
C SER A 75 2.98 -16.13 6.21
N MET A 76 3.43 -15.36 7.21
CA MET A 76 3.54 -15.85 8.59
C MET A 76 2.34 -15.43 9.46
N TYR A 77 1.78 -14.25 9.20
CA TYR A 77 0.72 -13.68 10.03
C TYR A 77 -0.64 -13.68 9.35
N GLY A 78 -0.72 -13.96 8.04
CA GLY A 78 -1.95 -13.84 7.26
C GLY A 78 -2.55 -12.44 7.39
N ILE A 79 -1.72 -11.41 7.31
CA ILE A 79 -2.09 -10.00 7.32
C ILE A 79 -1.93 -9.47 5.91
N HIS A 80 -3.06 -9.14 5.29
CA HIS A 80 -3.09 -8.70 3.91
C HIS A 80 -2.53 -7.29 3.73
N CYS A 81 -1.69 -7.11 2.72
CA CYS A 81 -0.96 -5.89 2.47
C CYS A 81 -1.42 -5.19 1.19
N ASN A 82 -1.37 -3.85 1.21
CA ASN A 82 -1.52 -2.97 0.06
C ASN A 82 -0.21 -2.22 -0.18
N MET A 83 0.52 -2.58 -1.23
CA MET A 83 1.79 -1.91 -1.56
C MET A 83 1.52 -0.61 -2.31
N THR A 84 1.89 0.52 -1.70
CA THR A 84 1.67 1.89 -2.22
C THR A 84 2.97 2.55 -2.65
N LEU A 85 2.92 3.75 -3.23
CA LEU A 85 4.10 4.45 -3.77
C LEU A 85 4.87 3.55 -4.76
N LEU A 86 4.09 2.86 -5.59
CA LEU A 86 4.58 1.99 -6.65
C LEU A 86 4.60 2.79 -7.96
N PHE A 87 5.77 2.91 -8.56
CA PHE A 87 6.04 3.79 -9.71
C PHE A 87 6.67 3.08 -10.90
N ASN A 88 7.12 1.83 -10.76
CA ASN A 88 7.79 1.12 -11.83
C ASN A 88 7.49 -0.39 -11.83
N PHE A 89 7.86 -1.04 -12.93
CA PHE A 89 7.68 -2.48 -13.14
C PHE A 89 8.45 -3.34 -12.12
N TYR A 90 9.67 -2.93 -11.73
CA TYR A 90 10.49 -3.72 -10.81
C TYR A 90 9.86 -3.82 -9.41
N GLN A 91 9.25 -2.75 -8.93
CA GLN A 91 8.47 -2.77 -7.69
C GLN A 91 7.25 -3.70 -7.83
N ALA A 92 6.55 -3.67 -8.97
CA ALA A 92 5.41 -4.55 -9.22
C ALA A 92 5.80 -6.03 -9.25
N ALA A 93 6.86 -6.38 -9.97
CA ALA A 93 7.40 -7.73 -10.04
C ALA A 93 7.83 -8.23 -8.64
N ALA A 94 8.58 -7.42 -7.90
CA ALA A 94 9.00 -7.77 -6.55
C ALA A 94 7.81 -7.94 -5.57
N CYS A 95 6.77 -7.12 -5.70
CA CYS A 95 5.53 -7.28 -4.93
C CYS A 95 4.82 -8.60 -5.27
N ALA A 96 4.77 -8.97 -6.56
CA ALA A 96 4.17 -10.22 -7.02
C ALA A 96 4.94 -11.43 -6.48
N ASP A 97 6.27 -11.43 -6.58
CA ASP A 97 7.14 -12.49 -6.06
C ASP A 97 7.02 -12.63 -4.53
N ALA A 98 6.83 -11.51 -3.82
CA ALA A 98 6.62 -11.48 -2.38
C ALA A 98 5.24 -12.00 -1.94
N GLY A 99 4.31 -12.23 -2.88
CA GLY A 99 2.96 -12.74 -2.60
C GLY A 99 2.03 -11.73 -1.94
N VAL A 100 2.21 -10.42 -2.19
CA VAL A 100 1.35 -9.39 -1.58
C VAL A 100 -0.07 -9.43 -2.15
N THR A 101 -1.07 -9.13 -1.31
CA THR A 101 -2.49 -9.20 -1.71
C THR A 101 -2.88 -8.16 -2.75
N LEU A 102 -2.35 -6.93 -2.66
CA LEU A 102 -2.74 -5.81 -3.51
C LEU A 102 -1.58 -4.84 -3.73
N ILE A 103 -1.52 -4.27 -4.93
CA ILE A 103 -0.64 -3.13 -5.25
C ILE A 103 -1.46 -1.91 -5.68
N SER A 104 -0.97 -0.71 -5.38
CA SER A 104 -1.58 0.58 -5.72
C SER A 104 -0.59 1.44 -6.53
N PRO A 105 -0.45 1.23 -7.85
CA PRO A 105 0.40 2.05 -8.71
C PRO A 105 -0.12 3.49 -8.85
N PHE A 106 0.77 4.48 -8.83
CA PHE A 106 0.41 5.90 -8.81
C PHE A 106 0.44 6.54 -10.21
N VAL A 107 -0.59 6.28 -11.02
CA VAL A 107 -0.74 6.78 -12.41
C VAL A 107 -0.50 8.30 -12.51
N GLY A 108 -1.28 9.10 -11.77
CA GLY A 108 -1.22 10.56 -11.88
C GLY A 108 0.14 11.15 -11.45
N ARG A 109 0.81 10.56 -10.46
CA ARG A 109 2.12 11.05 -10.01
C ARG A 109 3.25 10.76 -11.00
N ILE A 110 3.14 9.67 -11.75
CA ILE A 110 4.05 9.40 -12.87
C ILE A 110 3.85 10.47 -13.94
N ARG A 111 2.61 10.77 -14.33
CA ARG A 111 2.30 11.86 -15.26
C ARG A 111 2.86 13.21 -14.78
N ASP A 112 2.66 13.57 -13.51
CA ASP A 112 3.19 14.80 -12.92
C ASP A 112 4.72 14.91 -13.12
N TRP A 113 5.43 13.80 -12.90
CA TRP A 113 6.88 13.76 -13.07
C TRP A 113 7.29 14.00 -14.53
N TYR A 114 6.62 13.37 -15.50
CA TYR A 114 6.91 13.58 -16.92
C TYR A 114 6.60 15.00 -17.38
N LEU A 115 5.46 15.57 -16.96
CA LEU A 115 5.08 16.96 -17.26
C LEU A 115 6.11 17.96 -16.72
N LYS A 116 6.72 17.68 -15.58
CA LYS A 116 7.72 18.58 -14.98
C LYS A 116 9.12 18.41 -15.58
N ASN A 117 9.53 17.18 -15.89
CA ASN A 117 10.93 16.86 -16.17
C ASN A 117 11.21 16.54 -17.65
N THR A 118 10.20 16.57 -18.53
CA THR A 118 10.36 16.35 -19.96
C THR A 118 9.69 17.47 -20.77
N ASP A 119 10.05 17.57 -22.05
CA ASP A 119 9.45 18.54 -22.98
C ASP A 119 8.04 18.12 -23.44
N SER A 120 7.65 16.86 -23.20
CA SER A 120 6.34 16.34 -23.56
C SER A 120 5.26 16.90 -22.63
N LYS A 121 4.32 17.67 -23.20
CA LYS A 121 3.21 18.29 -22.45
C LYS A 121 1.82 17.74 -22.82
N ASP A 122 1.72 16.97 -23.90
CA ASP A 122 0.45 16.47 -24.41
C ASP A 122 0.32 14.95 -24.16
N PHE A 123 -0.24 14.62 -22.99
CA PHE A 123 -0.57 13.25 -22.61
C PHE A 123 -2.07 13.00 -22.79
N THR A 124 -2.40 12.11 -23.72
CA THR A 124 -3.72 11.51 -23.91
C THR A 124 -3.83 10.24 -23.08
N ARG A 125 -5.01 9.60 -23.08
CA ARG A 125 -5.21 8.33 -22.36
C ARG A 125 -4.24 7.23 -22.81
N ASP A 126 -3.91 7.18 -24.10
CA ASP A 126 -3.20 6.04 -24.70
C ASP A 126 -1.68 6.16 -24.57
N ASN A 127 -1.15 7.38 -24.38
CA ASN A 127 0.27 7.65 -24.23
C ASN A 127 0.67 8.14 -22.83
N ASP A 128 -0.27 8.15 -21.87
CA ASP A 128 0.03 8.56 -20.50
C ASP A 128 1.02 7.56 -19.85
N PRO A 129 2.20 8.03 -19.41
CA PRO A 129 3.24 7.14 -18.89
C PRO A 129 2.80 6.44 -17.60
N GLY A 130 1.91 7.04 -16.81
CA GLY A 130 1.33 6.41 -15.64
C GLY A 130 0.37 5.28 -16.01
N VAL A 131 -0.43 5.46 -17.08
CA VAL A 131 -1.32 4.41 -17.59
C VAL A 131 -0.52 3.23 -18.09
N GLN A 132 0.57 3.47 -18.84
CA GLN A 132 1.45 2.42 -19.33
C GLN A 132 2.09 1.57 -18.23
N VAL A 133 2.39 2.19 -17.07
CA VAL A 133 2.91 1.49 -15.89
C VAL A 133 1.80 0.80 -15.07
N ALA A 134 0.51 0.98 -15.38
CA ALA A 134 -0.57 0.35 -14.61
C ALA A 134 -1.21 -0.87 -15.30
N ILE A 135 -0.83 -1.17 -16.55
CA ILE A 135 -1.54 -2.14 -17.42
C ILE A 135 -0.74 -3.42 -17.75
N PHE A 136 0.23 -3.80 -16.92
CA PHE A 136 0.95 -5.07 -17.07
C PHE A 136 0.16 -6.29 -16.56
#